data_AF-A0AAU3B0X1-F1
#
_entry.id   AF-A0AAU3B0X1-F1
#
_cell.length_a   1.000
_cell.length_b   1.000
_cell.length_c   1.000
_cell.angle_alpha   90.00
_cell.angle_beta   90.00
_cell.angle_gamma   90.00
#
_symmetry.space_group_name_H-M   'P 1'
#
loop_
_entity.id
_entity.type
_entity.pdbx_description
1 polymer ?
#
loop_
_entity_poly.entity_id
_entity_poly.type
_entity_poly.pdbx_seq_one_letter_code
_entity_poly.pdbx_strand_id
1 'polypeptide(L)'
;MPGVQVRLVHRLGEDYPHVVTAGRAVIARHRRAVDGAGQTVRDAGHVIALERTVPAAFTDRAPCKTKVRRPPSDAALAEAERLRGRATAGDPAERVVIDLFPSAAVADRLRTAPNSEEEKADGVRHRCR
;
A
#
# COMPACT_ATOMS: atom_id res chain seq x y z
N MET A 1 -4.12 13.24 35.02
CA MET A 1 -2.73 12.75 35.11
C MET A 1 -1.94 13.32 33.95
N PRO A 2 -0.76 13.93 34.15
CA PRO A 2 0.07 14.37 33.03
C PRO A 2 0.61 13.14 32.28
N GLY A 3 0.60 13.20 30.95
CA GLY A 3 1.22 12.18 30.09
C GLY A 3 2.72 12.41 29.96
N VAL A 4 3.46 11.38 29.53
CA VAL A 4 4.89 11.47 29.24
C VAL A 4 5.14 11.24 27.74
N GLN A 5 6.05 12.00 27.15
CA GLN A 5 6.49 11.77 25.77
C GLN A 5 7.59 10.72 25.73
N VAL A 6 7.45 9.76 24.82
CA VAL A 6 8.45 8.72 24.52
C VAL A 6 8.69 8.68 23.02
N ARG A 7 9.82 8.11 22.61
CA ARG A 7 10.15 7.94 21.20
C ARG A 7 10.08 6.47 20.83
N LEU A 8 9.44 6.16 19.71
CA LEU A 8 9.47 4.82 19.14
C LEU A 8 10.63 4.76 18.13
N VAL A 9 11.53 3.80 18.28
CA VAL A 9 12.61 3.56 17.32
C VAL A 9 12.51 2.13 16.79
N HIS A 10 12.65 1.99 15.49
CA HIS A 10 12.58 0.72 14.80
C HIS A 10 13.62 0.71 13.70
N ARG A 11 14.51 -0.28 13.74
CA ARG A 11 15.44 -0.52 12.64
C ARG A 11 14.70 -1.32 11.56
N LEU A 12 14.81 -0.88 10.32
CA LEU A 12 14.21 -1.58 9.19
C LEU A 12 14.74 -3.03 9.14
N GLY A 13 13.83 -4.01 9.06
CA GLY A 13 14.14 -5.43 9.06
C GLY A 13 14.30 -6.07 10.45
N GLU A 14 14.14 -5.32 11.54
CA GLU A 14 14.09 -5.88 12.89
C GLU A 14 12.66 -6.32 13.25
N ASP A 15 12.52 -7.37 14.06
CA ASP A 15 11.20 -7.86 14.50
C ASP A 15 10.63 -7.06 15.69
N TYR A 16 11.36 -6.06 16.19
CA TYR A 16 11.06 -5.41 17.46
C TYR A 16 11.18 -3.88 17.38
N PRO A 17 10.08 -3.12 17.49
CA PRO A 17 10.14 -1.73 17.88
C PRO A 17 10.53 -1.58 19.36
N HIS A 18 11.34 -0.55 19.64
CA HIS A 18 11.76 -0.18 20.99
C HIS A 18 11.13 1.16 21.38
N VAL A 19 10.59 1.22 22.60
CA VAL A 19 10.13 2.47 23.23
C VAL A 19 11.31 3.02 24.02
N VAL A 20 11.77 4.23 23.67
CA VAL A 20 12.92 4.88 24.30
C VAL A 20 12.55 6.19 24.98
N THR A 21 13.20 6.46 26.10
CA THR A 21 13.12 7.74 26.79
C THR A 21 13.94 8.81 26.09
N ALA A 22 13.79 10.07 26.51
CA ALA A 22 14.64 11.18 26.06
C ALA A 22 16.14 10.89 26.30
N GLY A 23 16.47 10.20 27.40
CA GLY A 23 17.83 9.74 27.74
C GLY A 23 18.30 8.49 26.97
N ARG A 24 17.54 8.04 25.96
CA ARG A 24 17.82 6.86 25.11
C ARG A 24 17.79 5.51 25.83
N ALA A 25 17.27 5.44 27.05
CA ALA A 25 17.02 4.16 27.72
C ALA A 25 15.81 3.45 27.07
N VAL A 26 15.95 2.17 26.73
CA VAL A 26 14.85 1.32 26.25
C VAL A 26 14.01 0.92 27.45
N ILE A 27 12.74 1.31 27.47
CA ILE A 27 11.81 1.02 28.57
C ILE A 27 10.79 -0.07 28.21
N ALA A 28 10.60 -0.33 26.92
CA ALA A 28 9.78 -1.44 26.45
C ALA A 28 10.22 -1.89 25.06
N ARG A 29 10.01 -3.18 24.78
CA ARG A 29 10.26 -3.81 23.50
C ARG A 29 9.07 -4.69 23.17
N HIS A 30 8.50 -4.50 21.98
CA HIS A 30 7.32 -5.25 21.54
C HIS A 30 7.70 -6.07 20.32
N ARG A 31 7.20 -7.31 20.22
CA ARG A 31 7.33 -8.08 18.99
C ARG A 31 6.34 -7.52 17.98
N ARG A 32 6.85 -7.13 16.81
CA ARG A 32 6.05 -6.70 15.67
C ARG A 32 5.32 -7.93 15.12
N ALA A 33 4.08 -7.73 14.69
CA ALA A 33 3.38 -8.77 13.95
C ALA A 33 4.11 -9.03 12.62
N VAL A 34 3.98 -10.25 12.08
CA VAL A 34 4.57 -10.62 10.79
C VAL A 34 4.14 -9.61 9.72
N ASP A 35 4.99 -9.35 8.73
CA ASP A 35 4.62 -8.46 7.63
C ASP A 35 3.32 -8.96 6.98
N GLY A 36 2.36 -8.05 6.81
CA GLY A 36 1.03 -8.39 6.34
C GLY A 36 0.06 -8.94 7.39
N ALA A 37 0.45 -9.06 8.65
CA ALA A 37 -0.48 -9.32 9.74
C ALA A 37 -1.55 -8.21 9.82
N GLY A 38 -2.81 -8.61 9.72
CA GLY A 38 -3.95 -7.68 9.63
C GLY A 38 -4.40 -7.36 8.21
N GLN A 39 -3.73 -7.87 7.17
CA GLN A 39 -4.26 -7.82 5.81
C GLN A 39 -5.56 -8.62 5.73
N THR A 40 -6.62 -8.00 5.22
CA THR A 40 -7.83 -8.73 4.85
C THR A 40 -7.63 -9.28 3.44
N VAL A 41 -7.31 -10.58 3.35
CA VAL A 41 -7.21 -11.27 2.07
C VAL A 41 -8.61 -11.68 1.64
N ARG A 42 -9.07 -11.15 0.50
CA ARG A 42 -10.33 -11.60 -0.11
C ARG A 42 -10.12 -12.98 -0.70
N ASP A 43 -11.09 -13.86 -0.47
CA ASP A 43 -11.13 -15.17 -1.10
C ASP A 43 -11.09 -15.05 -2.64
N ALA A 44 -10.39 -15.96 -3.31
CA ALA A 44 -10.22 -15.92 -4.77
C ALA A 44 -11.56 -16.06 -5.52
N GLY A 45 -12.47 -16.89 -5.02
CA GLY A 45 -13.83 -17.00 -5.53
C GLY A 45 -14.64 -15.71 -5.35
N HIS A 46 -14.43 -15.00 -4.23
CA HIS A 46 -15.05 -13.69 -4.02
C HIS A 46 -14.51 -12.61 -4.99
N VAL A 47 -13.20 -12.61 -5.25
CA VAL A 47 -12.59 -11.72 -6.26
C VAL A 47 -13.20 -11.99 -7.64
N ILE A 48 -13.24 -13.26 -8.06
CA ILE A 48 -13.82 -13.66 -9.35
C ILE A 48 -15.31 -13.28 -9.43
N ALA A 49 -16.06 -13.47 -8.35
CA ALA A 49 -17.47 -13.08 -8.29
C ALA A 49 -17.65 -11.57 -8.46
N LEU A 50 -16.82 -10.75 -7.82
CA LEU A 50 -16.84 -9.30 -7.98
C LEU A 50 -16.44 -8.86 -9.39
N GLU A 51 -15.37 -9.43 -9.94
CA GLU A 51 -14.90 -9.12 -11.30
C GLU A 51 -15.94 -9.44 -12.38
N ARG A 52 -16.78 -10.46 -12.16
CA ARG A 52 -17.89 -10.78 -13.07
C ARG A 52 -19.10 -9.89 -12.84
N THR A 53 -19.47 -9.68 -11.58
CA THR A 53 -20.74 -9.03 -11.21
C THR A 53 -20.68 -7.52 -11.39
N VAL A 54 -19.56 -6.89 -11.03
CA VAL A 54 -19.44 -5.42 -11.06
C VAL A 54 -19.59 -4.87 -12.48
N PRO A 55 -18.87 -5.36 -13.52
CA PRO A 55 -19.06 -4.90 -14.88
C PRO A 55 -20.48 -5.18 -15.40
N ALA A 56 -21.05 -6.34 -15.07
CA ALA A 56 -22.41 -6.72 -15.48
C ALA A 56 -23.50 -5.81 -14.87
N ALA A 57 -23.23 -5.18 -13.73
CA ALA A 57 -24.15 -4.25 -13.09
C ALA A 57 -24.14 -2.84 -13.73
N PHE A 58 -23.17 -2.52 -14.59
CA PHE A 58 -23.20 -1.27 -15.34
C PHE A 58 -24.25 -1.34 -16.43
N THR A 59 -25.06 -0.28 -16.54
CA THR A 59 -26.09 -0.17 -17.56
C THR A 59 -25.85 1.08 -18.40
N ASP A 60 -26.11 0.98 -19.71
CA ASP A 60 -26.14 2.11 -20.63
C ASP A 60 -27.50 2.83 -20.65
N ARG A 61 -28.36 2.54 -19.67
CA ARG A 61 -29.63 3.25 -19.52
C ARG A 61 -29.36 4.75 -19.38
N ALA A 62 -30.21 5.55 -20.03
CA ALA A 62 -30.18 6.99 -19.92
C ALA A 62 -30.12 7.41 -18.44
N PRO A 63 -29.19 8.29 -18.04
CA PRO A 63 -29.14 8.78 -16.67
C PRO A 63 -30.46 9.45 -16.27
N CYS A 64 -30.81 9.41 -14.99
CA CYS A 64 -31.95 10.18 -14.51
C CYS A 64 -31.74 11.67 -14.81
N LYS A 65 -32.83 12.44 -14.96
CA LYS A 65 -32.80 13.84 -15.42
C LYS A 65 -31.81 14.74 -14.64
N THR A 66 -31.57 14.43 -13.38
CA THR A 66 -30.68 15.19 -12.49
C THR A 66 -29.20 14.76 -12.58
N LYS A 67 -28.90 13.54 -13.03
CA LYS A 67 -27.54 12.97 -13.03
C LYS A 67 -26.99 12.86 -14.45
N VAL A 68 -26.91 13.98 -15.15
CA VAL A 68 -26.39 14.01 -16.53
C VAL A 68 -24.88 13.74 -16.52
N ARG A 69 -24.42 12.80 -17.36
CA ARG A 69 -22.98 12.60 -17.63
C ARG A 69 -22.48 13.81 -18.43
N ARG A 70 -21.83 14.76 -17.77
CA ARG A 70 -21.22 15.91 -18.45
C ARG A 70 -19.81 15.52 -18.93
N PRO A 71 -19.45 15.75 -20.20
CA PRO A 71 -18.08 15.56 -20.63
C PRO A 71 -17.14 16.48 -19.82
N PRO A 72 -15.85 16.14 -19.70
CA PRO A 72 -14.86 17.04 -19.10
C PRO A 72 -14.92 18.42 -19.76
N SER A 73 -14.82 19.48 -18.96
CA SER A 73 -14.73 20.84 -19.50
C SER A 73 -13.36 21.10 -20.12
N ASP A 74 -13.26 22.09 -21.00
CA ASP A 74 -11.97 22.51 -21.58
C ASP A 74 -10.94 22.87 -20.50
N ALA A 75 -11.39 23.52 -19.42
CA ALA A 75 -10.54 23.81 -18.26
C ALA A 75 -10.03 22.54 -17.56
N ALA A 76 -10.86 21.49 -17.46
CA ALA A 76 -10.45 20.20 -16.91
C ALA A 76 -9.45 19.48 -17.83
N LEU A 77 -9.62 19.58 -19.15
CA LEU A 77 -8.69 19.02 -20.13
C LEU A 77 -7.34 19.74 -20.09
N ALA A 78 -7.34 21.08 -20.05
CA ALA A 78 -6.12 21.90 -19.93
C ALA A 78 -5.37 21.61 -18.63
N GLU A 79 -6.09 21.47 -17.51
CA GLU A 79 -5.49 21.11 -16.23
C GLU A 79 -4.91 19.69 -16.24
N ALA A 80 -5.58 18.73 -16.87
CA ALA A 80 -5.06 17.37 -17.03
C ALA A 80 -3.76 17.36 -17.83
N GLU A 81 -3.65 18.15 -18.89
CA GLU A 81 -2.42 18.27 -19.67
C GLU A 81 -1.27 18.89 -18.86
N ARG A 82 -1.55 19.93 -18.08
CA ARG A 82 -0.59 20.54 -17.16
C ARG A 82 -0.08 19.53 -16.12
N LEU A 83 -0.96 18.68 -15.58
CA LEU A 83 -0.58 17.63 -14.63
C LEU A 83 0.32 16.57 -15.28
N ARG A 84 0.01 16.13 -16.50
CA ARG A 84 0.84 15.18 -17.27
C ARG A 84 2.22 15.76 -17.58
N GLY A 85 2.30 17.01 -18.02
CA GLY A 85 3.56 17.68 -18.30
C GLY A 85 4.46 17.84 -17.06
N ARG A 86 3.88 18.03 -15.87
CA ARG A 86 4.62 18.10 -14.61
C ARG A 86 5.08 16.75 -14.07
N ALA A 87 4.34 15.68 -14.32
CA ALA A 87 4.75 14.33 -13.92
C ALA A 87 6.09 13.90 -14.54
N THR A 88 6.45 14.49 -15.70
CA THR A 88 7.72 14.21 -16.39
C THR A 88 8.92 14.98 -15.81
N ALA A 89 8.71 16.06 -15.05
CA ALA A 89 9.75 17.06 -14.74
C ALA A 89 10.23 17.09 -13.27
N GLY A 90 10.06 16.01 -12.49
CA GLY A 90 10.48 15.98 -11.07
C GLY A 90 10.86 14.59 -10.56
N ASP A 91 11.48 14.55 -9.37
CA ASP A 91 11.80 13.33 -8.63
C ASP A 91 10.51 12.49 -8.46
N PRO A 92 10.52 11.18 -8.78
CA PRO A 92 9.36 10.31 -8.59
C PRO A 92 8.75 10.38 -7.18
N ALA A 93 9.52 10.71 -6.14
CA ALA A 93 9.02 10.87 -4.77
C ALA A 93 8.15 12.14 -4.55
N GLU A 94 8.20 13.11 -5.46
CA GLU A 94 7.49 14.41 -5.35
C GLU A 94 6.18 14.45 -6.17
N ARG A 95 5.81 13.33 -6.83
CA ARG A 95 4.65 13.26 -7.72
C ARG A 95 3.34 13.16 -6.92
N VAL A 96 2.50 14.20 -7.04
CA VAL A 96 1.13 14.25 -6.47
C VAL A 96 0.16 13.27 -7.16
N VAL A 97 0.47 12.84 -8.39
CA VAL A 97 -0.27 11.80 -9.09
C VAL A 97 0.59 10.55 -9.13
N ILE A 98 0.20 9.54 -8.34
CA ILE A 98 0.87 8.24 -8.30
C ILE A 98 0.49 7.49 -9.57
N ASP A 99 1.48 7.23 -10.42
CA ASP A 99 1.34 6.21 -11.47
C ASP A 99 1.23 4.84 -10.79
N LEU A 100 0.09 4.17 -10.98
CA LEU A 100 -0.19 2.87 -10.38
C LEU A 100 0.49 1.70 -11.11
N PHE A 101 0.96 1.90 -12.36
CA PHE A 101 1.53 0.82 -13.15
C PHE A 101 2.85 0.26 -12.55
N PRO A 102 3.82 1.08 -12.12
CA PRO A 102 4.99 0.59 -11.38
C PRO A 102 4.62 -0.07 -10.04
N SER A 103 3.54 0.39 -9.41
CA SER A 103 3.07 -0.14 -8.12
C SER A 103 2.50 -1.55 -8.26
N ALA A 104 1.86 -1.86 -9.40
CA ALA A 104 1.35 -3.21 -9.68
C ALA A 104 2.49 -4.26 -9.75
N ALA A 105 3.59 -3.94 -10.41
CA ALA A 105 4.75 -4.83 -10.48
C ALA A 105 5.41 -5.06 -9.12
N VAL A 106 5.42 -4.05 -8.25
CA VAL A 106 5.90 -4.18 -6.86
C VAL A 106 4.94 -5.03 -6.03
N ALA A 107 3.63 -4.84 -6.19
CA ALA A 107 2.63 -5.63 -5.50
C ALA A 107 2.69 -7.13 -5.87
N ASP A 108 2.92 -7.47 -7.14
CA ASP A 108 3.08 -8.87 -7.58
C ASP A 108 4.34 -9.52 -7.00
N ARG A 109 5.46 -8.78 -6.91
CA ARG A 109 6.66 -9.25 -6.22
C ARG A 109 6.41 -9.49 -4.73
N LEU A 110 5.65 -8.61 -4.07
CA LEU A 110 5.32 -8.77 -2.66
C LEU A 110 4.35 -9.93 -2.39
N ARG A 111 3.50 -10.31 -3.35
CA ARG A 111 2.63 -11.49 -3.24
C ARG A 111 3.40 -12.81 -3.30
N THR A 112 4.54 -12.82 -3.98
CA THR A 112 5.37 -14.00 -4.21
C THR A 112 6.64 -14.00 -3.35
N ALA A 113 6.93 -12.89 -2.68
CA ALA A 113 8.03 -12.80 -1.74
C ALA A 113 7.78 -13.76 -0.58
N PRO A 114 8.77 -14.60 -0.20
CA PRO A 114 8.66 -15.45 0.95
C PRO A 114 8.46 -14.59 2.20
N ASN A 115 7.68 -15.08 3.16
CA ASN A 115 7.63 -14.43 4.46
C ASN A 115 9.03 -14.52 5.08
N SER A 116 9.46 -13.46 5.77
CA SER A 116 10.79 -13.39 6.44
C SER A 116 11.06 -14.56 7.41
N GLU A 117 10.01 -15.29 7.81
CA GLU A 117 10.08 -16.52 8.62
C GLU A 117 10.46 -17.78 7.80
N GLU A 118 10.07 -17.88 6.52
CA GLU A 118 10.43 -18.99 5.62
C GLU A 118 11.89 -18.87 5.14
N GLU A 119 12.38 -17.66 4.89
CA GLU A 119 13.79 -17.42 4.52
C GLU A 119 14.75 -17.79 5.67
N LYS A 120 14.34 -17.58 6.94
CA LYS A 120 15.07 -18.09 8.12
C LYS A 120 15.04 -19.62 8.19
N ALA A 121 13.96 -20.29 7.75
CA ALA A 121 13.86 -21.74 7.78
C ALA A 121 14.73 -22.43 6.73
N ASP A 122 14.86 -21.87 5.53
CA ASP A 122 15.75 -22.40 4.47
C ASP A 122 17.23 -22.11 4.73
N GLY A 123 17.55 -20.96 5.34
CA GLY A 123 18.91 -20.63 5.76
C GLY A 123 19.45 -21.53 6.88
N VAL A 124 18.57 -22.16 7.67
CA VAL A 124 18.93 -23.15 8.70
C VAL A 124 19.14 -24.54 8.09
N ARG A 125 18.38 -24.92 7.06
CA ARG A 125 18.52 -26.24 6.40
C ARG A 125 19.78 -26.35 5.54
N HIS A 126 20.25 -25.26 4.95
CA HIS A 126 21.45 -25.26 4.09
C HIS A 126 22.79 -25.26 4.84
N ARG A 127 22.79 -25.15 6.18
CA ARG A 127 24.00 -25.14 7.02
C ARG A 127 24.36 -26.48 7.67
N CYS A 128 23.69 -27.57 7.30
CA CYS A 128 24.12 -28.92 7.64
C CYS A 128 24.90 -29.56 6.47
N ARG A 129 26.19 -29.23 6.36
CA ARG A 129 27.18 -30.14 5.77
C ARG A 129 28.57 -29.87 6.35
#